data_AF-A0A3L7ATP7-F1
#
_entry.id   AF-A0A3L7ATP7-F1
#
_cell.length_a   1.000
_cell.length_b   1.000
_cell.length_c   1.000
_cell.angle_alpha   90.00
_cell.angle_beta   90.00
_cell.angle_gamma   90.00
#
_symmetry.space_group_name_H-M   'P 1'
#
loop_
_entity.id
_entity.type
_entity.pdbx_description
1 polymer ?
#
loop_
_entity_poly.entity_id
_entity_poly.type
_entity_poly.pdbx_seq_one_letter_code
_entity_poly.pdbx_strand_id
1 'polypeptide(L)'
;MPKPSKGARLGGGPAHERLLLNNLAAALFEHKRITTTFTKAKRLQPVAERYVTFAKRGDLASRRRMLGVITDKGIVHELFAEIAPQVAERNGGYTRITKIGNRKGDNAPMAVIELVLEPVTPKKKAAKPAAEKAAAPVAEETVEVVAEETPVVAEETTEVVAEEAAAEETK
;
A
#
# COMPACT_ATOMS: atom_id res chain seq x y z
N MET A 1 -1.66 6.21 -10.25
CA MET A 1 -3.07 6.49 -9.91
C MET A 1 -3.86 5.19 -9.93
N PRO A 2 -4.99 5.10 -9.21
CA PRO A 2 -5.89 3.95 -9.31
C PRO A 2 -6.54 3.86 -10.70
N LYS A 3 -7.25 2.75 -10.97
CA LYS A 3 -7.92 2.51 -12.24
C LYS A 3 -8.80 3.73 -12.63
N PRO A 4 -8.62 4.30 -13.83
CA PRO A 4 -9.41 5.45 -14.24
C PRO A 4 -10.90 5.09 -14.27
N SER A 5 -11.76 6.07 -13.95
CA SER A 5 -13.20 5.90 -14.08
C SER A 5 -13.60 5.56 -15.52
N LYS A 6 -14.63 4.71 -15.66
CA LYS A 6 -15.42 4.63 -16.89
C LYS A 6 -16.51 5.69 -16.81
N GLY A 7 -16.69 6.47 -17.88
CA GLY A 7 -17.67 7.55 -17.96
C GLY A 7 -17.13 8.93 -17.54
N ALA A 8 -18.06 9.85 -17.26
CA ALA A 8 -17.75 11.24 -16.94
C ALA A 8 -16.84 11.36 -15.70
N ARG A 9 -15.92 12.34 -15.77
CA ARG A 9 -14.98 12.68 -14.70
C ARG A 9 -15.63 13.59 -13.66
N LEU A 10 -15.16 13.52 -12.42
CA LEU A 10 -15.63 14.44 -11.38
C LEU A 10 -15.09 15.85 -11.65
N GLY A 11 -15.94 16.88 -11.57
CA GLY A 11 -15.51 18.26 -11.79
C GLY A 11 -15.27 18.62 -13.27
N GLY A 12 -15.81 17.85 -14.22
CA GLY A 12 -15.84 18.19 -15.64
C GLY A 12 -14.61 17.74 -16.45
N GLY A 13 -13.43 17.63 -15.84
CA GLY A 13 -12.20 17.24 -16.56
C GLY A 13 -11.21 16.42 -15.72
N PRO A 14 -10.25 15.73 -16.36
CA PRO A 14 -9.31 14.85 -15.67
C PRO A 14 -8.35 15.59 -14.73
N ALA A 15 -7.90 16.79 -15.11
CA ALA A 15 -7.04 17.62 -14.28
C ALA A 15 -7.76 18.05 -12.98
N HIS A 16 -9.02 18.50 -13.11
CA HIS A 16 -9.83 18.91 -11.98
C HIS A 16 -10.18 17.72 -11.06
N GLU A 17 -10.53 16.56 -11.62
CA GLU A 17 -10.78 15.35 -10.81
C GLU A 17 -9.55 14.99 -9.97
N ARG A 18 -8.36 15.02 -10.55
CA ARG A 18 -7.11 14.75 -9.83
C ARG A 18 -6.91 15.73 -8.66
N LEU A 19 -7.06 17.03 -8.89
CA LEU A 19 -6.89 18.05 -7.84
C LEU A 19 -7.95 17.91 -6.75
N LEU A 20 -9.21 17.67 -7.13
CA LEU A 20 -10.32 17.45 -6.22
C LEU A 20 -10.05 16.25 -5.29
N LEU A 21 -9.60 15.12 -5.84
CA LEU A 21 -9.31 13.92 -5.06
C LEU A 21 -8.09 14.11 -4.14
N ASN A 22 -7.06 14.85 -4.59
CA ASN A 22 -5.92 15.18 -3.74
C ASN A 22 -6.32 16.04 -2.56
N ASN A 23 -7.14 17.09 -2.79
CA ASN A 23 -7.62 17.97 -1.72
C ASN A 23 -8.52 17.22 -0.73
N LEU A 24 -9.39 16.33 -1.23
CA LEU A 24 -10.22 15.49 -0.36
C LEU A 24 -9.38 14.49 0.46
N ALA A 25 -8.29 13.96 -0.10
CA ALA A 25 -7.38 13.09 0.64
C ALA A 25 -6.63 13.86 1.73
N ALA A 26 -6.16 15.07 1.44
CA ALA A 26 -5.52 15.93 2.42
C ALA A 26 -6.47 16.23 3.59
N ALA A 27 -7.70 16.67 3.29
CA ALA A 27 -8.73 16.91 4.31
C ALA A 27 -9.10 15.66 5.12
N LEU A 28 -9.09 14.47 4.49
CA LEU A 28 -9.32 13.21 5.19
C LEU A 28 -8.21 12.89 6.19
N PHE A 29 -6.95 13.17 5.85
CA PHE A 29 -5.83 12.92 6.76
C PHE A 29 -5.80 13.93 7.91
N GLU A 30 -6.06 15.21 7.63
CA GLU A 30 -6.11 16.27 8.64
C GLU A 30 -7.25 16.08 9.65
N HIS A 31 -8.45 15.73 9.19
CA HIS A 31 -9.62 15.64 10.07
C HIS A 31 -9.98 14.21 10.47
N LYS A 32 -9.33 13.19 9.90
CA LYS A 32 -9.56 11.74 10.11
C LYS A 32 -10.96 11.25 9.65
N ARG A 33 -11.91 12.17 9.43
CA ARG A 33 -13.30 11.95 9.04
C ARG A 33 -13.85 13.13 8.26
N ILE A 34 -14.45 12.89 7.10
CA ILE A 34 -15.09 13.93 6.27
C ILE A 34 -16.45 13.47 5.74
N THR A 35 -17.36 14.42 5.53
CA THR A 35 -18.68 14.19 4.93
C THR A 35 -18.70 14.70 3.49
N THR A 36 -19.02 13.83 2.53
CA THR A 36 -19.03 14.16 1.10
C THR A 36 -20.12 13.39 0.37
N THR A 37 -20.23 13.54 -0.95
CA THR A 37 -21.17 12.72 -1.73
C THR A 37 -20.64 11.29 -1.84
N PHE A 38 -21.54 10.31 -1.86
CA PHE A 38 -21.20 8.89 -1.98
C PHE A 38 -20.31 8.59 -3.20
N THR A 39 -20.57 9.29 -4.30
CA THR A 39 -19.77 9.19 -5.54
C THR A 39 -18.34 9.67 -5.35
N LYS A 40 -18.13 10.80 -4.66
CA LYS A 40 -16.79 11.31 -4.33
C LYS A 40 -16.07 10.39 -3.34
N ALA A 41 -16.76 9.91 -2.30
CA ALA A 41 -16.19 9.00 -1.31
C ALA A 41 -15.66 7.70 -1.96
N LYS A 42 -16.45 7.09 -2.85
CA LYS A 42 -16.03 5.88 -3.59
C LYS A 42 -14.82 6.11 -4.51
N ARG A 43 -14.67 7.31 -5.05
CA ARG A 43 -13.52 7.68 -5.90
C ARG A 43 -12.28 7.99 -5.07
N LEU A 44 -12.47 8.56 -3.89
CA LEU A 44 -11.42 8.90 -2.94
C LEU A 44 -10.77 7.66 -2.32
N GLN A 45 -11.58 6.64 -1.98
CA GLN A 45 -11.11 5.42 -1.32
C GLN A 45 -9.82 4.81 -1.91
N PRO A 46 -9.74 4.46 -3.21
CA PRO A 46 -8.52 3.86 -3.77
C PRO A 46 -7.33 4.82 -3.85
N VAL A 47 -7.57 6.14 -3.80
CA VAL A 47 -6.51 7.16 -3.73
C VAL A 47 -5.95 7.23 -2.31
N ALA A 48 -6.83 7.37 -1.31
CA ALA A 48 -6.46 7.44 0.10
C ALA A 48 -5.76 6.16 0.57
N GLU A 49 -6.28 4.98 0.21
CA GLU A 49 -5.66 3.70 0.57
C GLU A 49 -4.24 3.55 0.01
N ARG A 50 -4.00 4.06 -1.20
CA ARG A 50 -2.68 4.05 -1.82
C ARG A 50 -1.71 4.99 -1.11
N TYR A 51 -2.17 6.16 -0.65
CA TYR A 51 -1.34 7.09 0.11
C TYR A 51 -0.97 6.54 1.49
N VAL A 52 -1.92 5.92 2.19
CA VAL A 52 -1.63 5.21 3.45
C VAL A 52 -0.64 4.06 3.22
N THR A 53 -0.74 3.35 2.10
CA THR A 53 0.23 2.29 1.75
C THR A 53 1.64 2.84 1.53
N PHE A 54 1.77 4.00 0.86
CA PHE A 54 3.06 4.68 0.72
C PHE A 54 3.60 5.17 2.07
N ALA A 55 2.72 5.67 2.95
CA ALA A 55 3.09 6.10 4.29
C ALA A 55 3.61 4.95 5.15
N LYS A 56 2.93 3.79 5.11
CA LYS A 56 3.33 2.55 5.79
C LYS A 56 4.70 2.03 5.33
N ARG A 57 5.06 2.21 4.05
CA ARG A 57 6.40 1.85 3.53
C ARG A 57 7.51 2.72 4.11
N GLY A 58 7.22 3.98 4.44
CA GLY A 58 8.12 4.86 5.23
C GLY A 58 9.38 5.38 4.52
N ASP A 59 9.64 5.02 3.25
CA ASP A 59 10.85 5.40 2.55
C ASP A 59 10.84 6.85 2.02
N LEU A 60 12.05 7.39 1.81
CA LEU A 60 12.26 8.75 1.32
C LEU A 60 11.63 8.98 -0.06
N ALA A 61 11.62 7.96 -0.93
CA ALA A 61 10.94 8.03 -2.23
C ALA A 61 9.42 8.20 -2.08
N SER A 62 8.78 7.50 -1.13
CA SER A 62 7.34 7.67 -0.86
C SER A 62 7.03 9.05 -0.30
N ARG A 63 7.86 9.58 0.61
CA ARG A 63 7.71 10.94 1.13
C ARG A 63 7.79 11.99 0.02
N ARG A 64 8.81 11.90 -0.85
CA ARG A 64 8.94 12.80 -2.02
C ARG A 64 7.74 12.71 -2.96
N ARG A 65 7.23 11.49 -3.20
CA ARG A 65 6.04 11.28 -4.02
C ARG A 65 4.79 11.91 -3.40
N MET A 66 4.63 11.87 -2.07
CA MET A 66 3.49 12.52 -1.39
C MET A 66 3.59 14.04 -1.43
N LEU A 67 4.77 14.62 -1.25
CA LEU A 67 4.99 16.07 -1.36
C LEU A 67 4.71 16.61 -2.78
N GLY A 68 4.85 15.78 -3.81
CA GLY A 68 4.46 16.15 -5.18
C GLY A 68 2.94 16.14 -5.44
N VAL A 69 2.14 15.70 -4.47
CA VAL A 69 0.69 15.48 -4.59
C VAL A 69 -0.09 16.33 -3.58
N ILE A 70 0.33 16.30 -2.31
CA ILE A 70 -0.21 17.08 -1.20
C ILE A 70 0.81 18.17 -0.88
N THR A 71 0.43 19.42 -1.07
CA THR A 71 1.31 20.57 -0.93
C THR A 71 1.67 20.85 0.53
N ASP A 72 0.75 20.58 1.46
CA ASP A 72 0.96 20.82 2.87
C ASP A 72 1.88 19.76 3.52
N LYS A 73 3.00 20.24 4.06
CA LYS A 73 4.00 19.41 4.74
C LYS A 73 3.50 18.90 6.10
N GLY A 74 2.62 19.63 6.78
CA GLY A 74 2.05 19.25 8.06
C GLY A 74 1.21 17.98 7.94
N ILE A 75 0.31 17.96 6.95
CA ILE A 75 -0.54 16.79 6.66
C ILE A 75 0.30 15.57 6.26
N VAL A 76 1.36 15.78 5.45
CA VAL A 76 2.27 14.70 5.09
C VAL A 76 3.04 14.20 6.31
N HIS A 77 3.42 15.07 7.25
CA HIS A 77 4.03 14.65 8.50
C HIS A 77 3.07 13.80 9.34
N GLU A 78 1.84 14.26 9.58
CA GLU A 78 0.81 13.53 10.33
C GLU A 78 0.55 12.14 9.72
N LEU A 79 0.48 12.06 8.39
CA LEU A 79 0.27 10.80 7.67
C LEU A 79 1.36 9.76 7.97
N PHE A 80 2.63 10.17 8.02
CA PHE A 80 3.75 9.26 8.25
C PHE A 80 4.06 9.03 9.73
N ALA A 81 3.85 10.05 10.58
CA ALA A 81 4.22 10.00 11.99
C ALA A 81 3.11 9.41 12.88
N GLU A 82 1.84 9.69 12.59
CA GLU A 82 0.72 9.28 13.43
C GLU A 82 -0.11 8.16 12.78
N ILE A 83 -0.58 8.38 11.55
CA ILE A 83 -1.55 7.50 10.91
C ILE A 83 -0.89 6.17 10.51
N ALA A 84 0.28 6.21 9.86
CA ALA A 84 0.95 5.01 9.35
C ALA A 84 1.30 3.98 10.44
N PRO A 85 1.85 4.36 11.61
CA PRO A 85 2.08 3.41 12.71
C PRO A 85 0.79 2.77 13.24
N GLN A 86 -0.29 3.53 13.37
CA GLN A 86 -1.57 3.02 13.89
C GLN A 86 -2.18 1.92 13.01
N VAL A 87 -1.92 1.95 11.70
CA VAL A 87 -2.44 0.98 10.73
C VAL A 87 -1.39 -0.01 10.24
N ALA A 88 -0.24 -0.10 10.92
CA ALA A 88 0.89 -0.94 10.49
C ALA A 88 0.54 -2.43 10.37
N GLU A 89 -0.32 -2.95 11.25
CA GLU A 89 -0.73 -4.37 11.23
C GLU A 89 -1.87 -4.65 10.23
N ARG A 90 -2.52 -3.60 9.72
CA ARG A 90 -3.66 -3.71 8.80
C ARG A 90 -3.17 -3.89 7.36
N ASN A 91 -3.65 -4.93 6.69
CA ASN A 91 -3.33 -5.24 5.29
C ASN A 91 -4.46 -4.79 4.35
N GLY A 92 -4.62 -3.47 4.22
CA GLY A 92 -5.63 -2.85 3.35
C GLY A 92 -6.96 -2.52 4.06
N GLY A 93 -7.83 -1.79 3.36
CA GLY A 93 -9.09 -1.31 3.95
C GLY A 93 -8.87 -0.29 5.08
N TYR A 94 -8.03 0.72 4.82
CA TYR A 94 -7.71 1.78 5.79
C TYR A 94 -8.82 2.82 5.93
N THR A 95 -9.81 2.82 5.02
CA THR A 95 -10.93 3.76 5.05
C THR A 95 -12.25 3.00 5.13
N ARG A 96 -13.24 3.61 5.79
CA ARG A 96 -14.62 3.13 5.87
C ARG A 96 -15.54 4.18 5.27
N ILE A 97 -16.51 3.75 4.46
CA ILE A 97 -17.56 4.61 3.92
C ILE A 97 -18.90 4.23 4.55
N THR A 98 -19.50 5.18 5.25
CA THR A 98 -20.84 5.05 5.83
C THR A 98 -21.80 5.94 5.07
N LYS A 99 -22.83 5.35 4.44
CA LYS A 99 -23.86 6.13 3.74
C LYS A 99 -24.69 6.90 4.76
N ILE A 100 -24.98 8.15 4.42
CA ILE A 100 -25.89 9.02 5.15
C ILE A 100 -27.09 9.27 4.24
N GLY A 101 -28.19 9.79 4.81
CA GLY A 101 -29.33 10.27 4.05
C GLY A 101 -28.96 11.30 2.97
N ASN A 102 -29.92 11.60 2.10
CA ASN A 102 -29.69 12.47 0.96
C ASN A 102 -29.65 13.94 1.38
N ARG A 103 -28.87 14.74 0.66
CA ARG A 103 -28.80 16.19 0.88
C ARG A 103 -30.08 16.88 0.43
N LYS A 104 -30.58 17.81 1.24
CA LYS A 104 -31.73 18.65 0.90
C LYS A 104 -31.38 19.58 -0.26
N GLY A 105 -32.25 19.66 -1.27
CA GLY A 105 -32.09 20.52 -2.44
C GLY A 105 -31.82 19.73 -3.72
N ASP A 106 -30.68 19.05 -3.81
CA ASP A 106 -30.29 18.26 -4.99
C ASP A 106 -30.50 16.75 -4.82
N ASN A 107 -30.98 16.30 -3.66
CA ASN A 107 -31.20 14.90 -3.31
C ASN A 107 -29.95 14.02 -3.52
N ALA A 108 -28.75 14.60 -3.46
CA ALA A 108 -27.52 13.87 -3.68
C ALA A 108 -27.26 12.88 -2.53
N PRO A 109 -26.90 11.61 -2.80
CA PRO A 109 -26.60 10.65 -1.75
C PRO A 109 -25.29 11.04 -1.04
N MET A 110 -25.38 11.27 0.26
CA MET A 110 -24.23 11.64 1.08
C MET A 110 -23.58 10.41 1.74
N ALA A 111 -22.31 10.55 2.10
CA ALA A 111 -21.57 9.55 2.86
C ALA A 111 -20.51 10.23 3.71
N VAL A 112 -20.25 9.65 4.89
CA VAL A 112 -19.04 9.91 5.66
C VAL A 112 -17.97 8.93 5.22
N ILE A 113 -16.77 9.43 4.97
CA ILE A 113 -15.56 8.61 4.82
C ILE A 113 -14.62 8.91 5.97
N GLU A 114 -14.15 7.86 6.63
CA GLU A 114 -13.32 7.93 7.84
C GLU A 114 -12.14 6.96 7.78
N LEU A 115 -11.06 7.27 8.48
CA LEU A 115 -9.92 6.39 8.67
C LEU A 115 -10.23 5.33 9.74
N VAL A 116 -9.85 4.09 9.48
CA VAL A 116 -9.98 3.00 10.43
C VAL A 116 -8.68 2.89 11.24
N LEU A 117 -8.61 3.62 12.34
CA LEU A 117 -7.45 3.69 13.24
C LEU A 117 -7.50 2.64 14.37
N GLU A 118 -8.56 1.84 14.44
CA GLU A 118 -8.70 0.76 15.40
C GLU A 118 -7.63 -0.31 15.14
N PRO A 119 -6.90 -0.76 16.19
CA PRO A 119 -5.90 -1.81 16.06
C PRO A 119 -6.57 -3.11 15.60
N VAL A 120 -5.94 -3.81 14.66
CA VAL A 120 -6.43 -5.09 14.17
C VAL A 120 -5.87 -6.17 15.07
N THR A 121 -6.72 -6.90 15.79
CA THR A 121 -6.30 -8.19 16.35
C THR A 121 -6.23 -9.20 15.21
N PRO A 122 -5.05 -9.73 14.86
CA PRO A 122 -4.94 -10.67 13.76
C PRO A 122 -5.69 -11.94 14.13
N LYS A 123 -6.80 -12.21 13.43
CA LYS A 123 -7.54 -13.46 13.60
C LYS A 123 -6.61 -14.60 13.14
N LYS A 124 -6.12 -15.40 14.08
CA LYS A 124 -5.23 -16.54 13.81
C LYS A 124 -5.89 -17.39 12.73
N LYS A 125 -5.27 -17.43 11.55
CA LYS A 125 -5.76 -18.18 10.40
C LYS A 125 -5.79 -19.65 10.84
N ALA A 126 -6.98 -20.24 10.94
CA ALA A 126 -7.09 -21.66 11.25
C ALA A 126 -6.31 -22.43 10.18
N ALA A 127 -5.27 -23.14 10.61
CA ALA A 127 -4.54 -24.06 9.75
C ALA A 127 -5.59 -25.05 9.20
N LYS A 128 -5.83 -24.98 7.89
CA LYS A 128 -6.62 -25.99 7.20
C LYS A 128 -5.80 -27.28 7.35
N PRO A 129 -6.33 -28.36 7.96
CA PRO A 129 -5.59 -29.61 8.04
C PRO A 129 -5.30 -30.04 6.59
N ALA A 130 -4.01 -30.30 6.32
CA ALA A 130 -3.60 -30.94 5.08
C ALA A 130 -4.43 -32.21 4.93
N ALA A 131 -5.13 -32.33 3.81
CA ALA A 131 -5.91 -33.51 3.49
C ALA A 131 -4.95 -34.67 3.23
N GLU A 132 -4.75 -35.49 4.25
CA GLU A 132 -4.20 -36.82 4.13
C GLU A 132 -5.35 -37.78 3.82
N LYS A 133 -5.40 -38.24 2.57
CA LYS A 133 -6.10 -39.43 2.05
C LYS A 133 -5.72 -39.56 0.58
N ALA A 134 -5.44 -40.71 -0.03
CA ALA A 134 -4.97 -42.01 0.41
C ALA A 134 -4.62 -42.75 -0.91
N ALA A 135 -3.50 -43.48 -0.90
CA ALA A 135 -3.19 -44.70 -1.63
C ALA A 135 -3.80 -44.98 -3.03
N ALA A 136 -2.89 -45.14 -4.01
CA ALA A 136 -2.96 -46.23 -4.99
C ALA A 136 -1.55 -46.86 -5.08
N PRO A 137 -1.35 -48.15 -4.74
CA PRO A 137 -0.05 -48.80 -4.81
C PRO A 137 0.05 -49.66 -6.07
N VAL A 138 1.13 -49.55 -6.87
CA VAL A 138 1.62 -50.63 -7.74
C VAL A 138 3.14 -50.47 -7.99
N ALA A 139 3.87 -51.56 -7.67
CA ALA A 139 5.19 -52.02 -8.15
C ALA A 139 6.40 -51.07 -8.04
N GLU A 140 7.34 -51.30 -7.11
CA GLU A 140 8.51 -52.21 -7.21
C GLU A 140 9.59 -51.78 -8.24
N GLU A 141 10.67 -51.25 -7.68
CA GLU A 141 12.08 -51.60 -7.94
C GLU A 141 12.79 -51.09 -9.23
N THR A 142 13.52 -49.98 -9.09
CA THR A 142 14.87 -49.79 -9.66
C THR A 142 15.71 -48.93 -8.71
N VAL A 143 16.41 -49.60 -7.80
CA VAL A 143 17.85 -49.55 -7.49
C VAL A 143 18.62 -48.23 -7.77
N GLU A 144 19.11 -47.65 -6.68
CA GLU A 144 20.43 -47.01 -6.37
C GLU A 144 21.11 -46.02 -7.34
N VAL A 145 21.96 -45.19 -6.70
CA VAL A 145 22.96 -44.22 -7.24
C VAL A 145 22.33 -42.82 -7.43
N VAL A 146 22.53 -41.80 -6.59
CA VAL A 146 23.78 -41.17 -6.10
C VAL A 146 23.50 -40.40 -4.80
N ALA A 147 24.26 -40.70 -3.75
CA ALA A 147 24.62 -39.74 -2.70
C ALA A 147 26.01 -39.15 -3.06
N GLU A 148 26.36 -38.00 -2.45
CA GLU A 148 27.56 -37.15 -2.68
C GLU A 148 27.48 -36.22 -3.91
N GLU A 149 27.70 -34.90 -3.86
CA GLU A 149 28.54 -34.07 -2.98
C GLU A 149 27.91 -32.70 -2.64
N THR A 150 28.34 -32.15 -1.50
CA THR A 150 28.18 -30.76 -1.04
C THR A 150 29.38 -29.88 -1.52
N PRO A 151 29.62 -28.64 -1.07
CA PRO A 151 29.70 -27.46 -1.95
C PRO A 151 31.10 -26.78 -1.96
N VAL A 152 31.51 -26.14 -3.06
CA VAL A 152 32.65 -25.19 -3.03
C VAL A 152 32.43 -24.11 -4.09
N VAL A 153 32.37 -22.84 -3.69
CA VAL A 153 33.21 -21.71 -4.15
C VAL A 153 32.80 -20.49 -3.30
N ALA A 154 33.58 -20.25 -2.26
CA ALA A 154 33.70 -18.97 -1.57
C ALA A 154 35.17 -18.58 -1.69
N GLU A 155 35.56 -18.01 -2.82
CA GLU A 155 36.89 -17.42 -3.03
C GLU A 155 36.85 -16.50 -4.26
N GLU A 156 36.22 -15.32 -4.09
CA GLU A 156 36.37 -14.20 -5.04
C GLU A 156 36.09 -12.88 -4.31
N THR A 157 36.88 -12.60 -3.27
CA THR A 157 36.92 -11.29 -2.58
C THR A 157 38.36 -10.93 -2.19
N THR A 158 39.26 -10.78 -3.16
CA THR A 158 40.57 -10.13 -2.89
C THR A 158 41.18 -9.31 -4.02
N GLU A 159 40.61 -9.21 -5.24
CA GLU A 159 41.27 -8.47 -6.33
C GLU A 159 40.70 -7.09 -6.68
N VAL A 160 39.54 -6.66 -6.16
CA VAL A 160 38.93 -5.38 -6.59
C VAL A 160 39.30 -4.15 -5.73
N VAL A 161 40.00 -4.33 -4.60
CA VAL A 161 40.29 -3.21 -3.66
C VAL A 161 41.67 -2.58 -3.87
N ALA A 162 42.52 -3.12 -4.74
CA ALA A 162 43.89 -2.60 -4.96
C ALA A 162 44.03 -1.59 -6.11
N GLU A 163 43.02 -1.37 -6.95
CA GLU A 163 43.14 -0.51 -8.14
C GLU A 163 42.53 0.89 -7.99
N GLU A 164 41.70 1.15 -6.96
CA GLU A 164 41.07 2.48 -6.80
C GLU A 164 41.89 3.47 -5.94
N ALA A 165 42.94 3.00 -5.24
CA ALA A 165 43.78 3.85 -4.38
C ALA A 165 44.91 4.60 -5.13
N ALA A 166 45.09 4.39 -6.44
CA ALA A 166 46.14 5.03 -7.24
C ALA A 166 45.65 6.14 -8.18
N ALA A 167 44.35 6.46 -8.19
CA ALA A 167 43.77 7.45 -9.10
C ALA A 167 43.40 8.80 -8.46
N GLU A 168 43.62 8.98 -7.15
CA GLU A 168 43.28 10.22 -6.42
C GLU A 168 44.53 10.96 -5.88
N GLU A 169 45.63 11.00 -6.64
CA GLU A 169 46.71 11.99 -6.42
C GLU A 169 47.28 12.44 -7.77
N THR A 170 46.57 13.34 -8.45
CA THR A 170 47.11 14.45 -9.28
C THR A 170 46.02 15.02 -10.19
N LYS A 171 45.43 16.17 -9.81
CA LYS A 171 45.26 17.39 -10.62
C LYS A 171 44.25 18.35 -10.00
#